data_AF-A0A3N2RE44-F1
#
_entry.id   AF-A0A3N2RE44-F1
#
_cell.length_a   1.000
_cell.length_b   1.000
_cell.length_c   1.000
_cell.angle_alpha   90.00
_cell.angle_beta   90.00
_cell.angle_gamma   90.00
#
_symmetry.space_group_name_H-M   'P 1'
#
loop_
_entity.id
_entity.type
_entity.pdbx_description
1 polymer ?
#
loop_
_entity_poly.entity_id
_entity_poly.type
_entity_poly.pdbx_seq_one_letter_code
_entity_poly.pdbx_strand_id
1 'polypeptide(L)'
;MTAPSSSAASRGPVVVRQDDLIQSVADALQYISYYHPVDYIKNLAAAYEREESEAAKDAIAQILINSRMCAEGHRPICQDTGIVTVFLEIGMDVRWDGATMGVEDMVNEGVRRAYNHPDNKLRASVLADPAGKRANTKDNTPAVVNVKVVPGNTVDVIVAAKGGGSEAKSKFAMLNPSDSIVDWVLKTVPTMGAGWCPPGMLGIGIGGTAEKAMLLAKESLMEPIDIVELQARGASNRAEELRLELYEKVNALGIGAQGLGGLTTVLDIKVKDYPTHAANLPVAMIPNCAATRHAHFTLDGSGPVMLDPPSLEDWPKLTYDASKGRRVDLDTVTAADVASWKPGEVLLLNGKLLTGRDAAHKRIVDMLNKGEPLPVDFKGRFIYYVGPVDPVRDEVVGPAGPTTATRMDKFTEQVLAQTGLLGMVGKAERGPAAIEAIQKHKSVYLMAVGGAAYLVSKAIKASCVVGFADLGMEAIYEFTVQDMPVTVAVDSAGESVHKTGPKEWQARIGKIPVVVE
;
A
#
# COMPACT_ATOMS: atom_id res chain seq x y z
N MET A 1 -25.58 5.82 -21.77
CA MET A 1 -25.79 4.62 -22.62
C MET A 1 -25.49 5.00 -24.05
N THR A 2 -24.23 4.88 -24.44
CA THR A 2 -23.78 4.89 -25.84
C THR A 2 -23.11 3.55 -26.04
N ALA A 3 -23.79 2.65 -26.75
CA ALA A 3 -23.27 1.33 -27.08
C ALA A 3 -22.02 1.50 -27.97
N PRO A 4 -20.93 0.74 -27.74
CA PRO A 4 -19.90 0.64 -28.74
C PRO A 4 -20.40 -0.28 -29.86
N SER A 5 -20.52 0.29 -31.06
CA SER A 5 -20.60 -0.49 -32.29
C SER A 5 -19.26 -1.14 -32.53
N SER A 6 -19.16 -2.46 -32.32
CA SER A 6 -18.18 -3.27 -33.03
C SER A 6 -18.86 -4.56 -33.49
N SER A 7 -18.79 -4.80 -34.79
CA SER A 7 -19.25 -6.03 -35.43
C SER A 7 -18.25 -7.14 -35.09
N ALA A 8 -18.36 -7.73 -33.90
CA ALA A 8 -17.76 -9.02 -33.64
C ALA A 8 -18.64 -10.07 -34.32
N ALA A 9 -18.21 -10.56 -35.48
CA ALA A 9 -18.80 -11.76 -36.08
C ALA A 9 -18.84 -12.85 -34.99
N SER A 10 -20.02 -13.43 -34.75
CA SER A 10 -20.24 -14.43 -33.70
C SER A 10 -19.39 -15.66 -33.97
N ARG A 11 -18.16 -15.66 -33.43
CA ARG A 11 -17.40 -16.89 -33.24
C ARG A 11 -18.25 -17.76 -32.31
N GLY A 12 -18.46 -19.03 -32.67
CA GLY A 12 -19.27 -19.95 -31.89
C GLY A 12 -18.72 -20.20 -30.48
N PRO A 13 -19.34 -21.11 -29.73
CA PRO A 13 -18.90 -21.41 -28.37
C PRO A 13 -17.41 -21.73 -28.28
N VAL A 14 -16.75 -21.14 -27.29
CA VAL A 14 -15.31 -21.32 -27.03
C VAL A 14 -15.15 -22.13 -25.75
N VAL A 15 -14.23 -23.09 -25.78
CA VAL A 15 -13.85 -23.84 -24.58
C VAL A 15 -12.63 -23.18 -23.96
N VAL A 16 -12.76 -22.72 -22.72
CA VAL A 16 -11.62 -22.29 -21.89
C VAL A 16 -11.32 -23.43 -20.92
N ARG A 17 -10.06 -23.88 -20.86
CA ARG A 17 -9.69 -24.98 -19.97
C ARG A 17 -9.52 -24.44 -18.54
N GLN A 18 -9.89 -25.26 -17.58
CA GLN A 18 -9.68 -24.99 -16.15
C GLN A 18 -8.23 -24.58 -15.86
N ASP A 19 -7.25 -25.33 -16.38
CA ASP A 19 -5.84 -25.07 -16.13
C ASP A 19 -5.35 -23.76 -16.76
N ASP A 20 -5.97 -23.30 -17.86
CA ASP A 20 -5.59 -22.04 -18.51
C ASP A 20 -5.93 -20.84 -17.60
N LEU A 21 -7.10 -20.85 -16.96
CA LEU A 21 -7.49 -19.81 -16.00
C LEU A 21 -6.61 -19.87 -14.75
N ILE A 22 -6.40 -21.07 -14.18
CA ILE A 22 -5.57 -21.25 -12.98
C ILE A 22 -4.15 -20.73 -13.22
N GLN A 23 -3.53 -21.12 -14.33
CA GLN A 23 -2.16 -20.74 -14.69
C GLN A 23 -2.08 -19.23 -14.94
N SER A 24 -3.01 -18.66 -15.71
CA SER A 24 -3.00 -17.22 -16.01
C SER A 24 -3.18 -16.36 -14.76
N VAL A 25 -4.03 -16.77 -13.81
CA VAL A 25 -4.17 -16.08 -12.52
C VAL A 25 -2.88 -16.19 -11.69
N ALA A 26 -2.26 -17.36 -11.67
CA ALA A 26 -1.02 -17.57 -10.92
C ALA A 26 0.13 -16.69 -11.46
N ASP A 27 0.30 -16.68 -12.79
CA ASP A 27 1.32 -15.92 -13.48
C ASP A 27 1.08 -14.41 -13.36
N ALA A 28 -0.19 -13.97 -13.47
CA ALA A 28 -0.56 -12.57 -13.26
C ALA A 28 -0.22 -12.09 -11.84
N LEU A 29 -0.49 -12.90 -10.81
CA LEU A 29 -0.17 -12.55 -9.42
C LEU A 29 1.33 -12.46 -9.17
N GLN A 30 2.11 -13.36 -9.78
CA GLN A 30 3.57 -13.29 -9.75
C GLN A 30 4.07 -12.03 -10.46
N TYR A 31 3.59 -11.78 -11.68
CA TYR A 31 3.91 -10.60 -12.49
C TYR A 31 3.69 -9.29 -11.73
N ILE A 32 2.48 -9.08 -11.18
CA ILE A 32 2.15 -7.83 -10.46
C ILE A 32 2.82 -7.74 -9.09
N SER A 33 3.44 -8.82 -8.59
CA SER A 33 4.15 -8.76 -7.32
C SER A 33 5.42 -7.90 -7.43
N TYR A 34 6.11 -7.94 -8.57
CA TYR A 34 7.40 -7.27 -8.78
C TYR A 34 7.45 -6.28 -9.95
N TYR A 35 6.47 -6.27 -10.87
CA TYR A 35 6.35 -5.21 -11.88
C TYR A 35 5.27 -4.20 -11.52
N HIS A 36 5.62 -2.92 -11.58
CA HIS A 36 4.63 -1.85 -11.64
C HIS A 36 4.14 -1.67 -13.09
N PRO A 37 2.89 -1.24 -13.28
CA PRO A 37 2.42 -0.73 -14.56
C PRO A 37 3.27 0.44 -15.08
N VAL A 38 3.50 0.50 -16.40
CA VAL A 38 4.37 1.50 -17.04
C VAL A 38 3.85 2.93 -16.86
N ASP A 39 2.53 3.10 -16.91
CA ASP A 39 1.85 4.36 -16.62
C ASP A 39 2.08 4.83 -15.19
N TYR A 40 2.08 3.94 -14.19
CA TYR A 40 2.45 4.27 -12.81
C TYR A 40 3.90 4.75 -12.72
N ILE A 41 4.83 4.05 -13.35
CA ILE A 41 6.26 4.40 -13.36
C ILE A 41 6.46 5.79 -13.97
N LYS A 42 5.88 6.06 -15.14
CA LYS A 42 6.01 7.34 -15.86
C LYS A 42 5.40 8.50 -15.08
N ASN A 43 4.20 8.32 -14.53
CA ASN A 43 3.54 9.37 -13.76
C ASN A 43 4.24 9.64 -12.42
N LEU A 44 4.77 8.60 -11.76
CA LEU A 44 5.56 8.76 -10.55
C LEU A 44 6.91 9.44 -10.83
N ALA A 45 7.58 9.12 -11.94
CA ALA A 45 8.80 9.80 -12.38
C ALA A 45 8.52 11.28 -12.69
N ALA A 46 7.43 11.60 -13.39
CA ALA A 46 7.03 12.99 -13.62
C ALA A 46 6.70 13.72 -12.30
N ALA A 47 6.15 13.03 -11.30
CA ALA A 47 5.95 13.58 -9.97
C ALA A 47 7.27 13.84 -9.24
N TYR A 48 8.25 12.93 -9.36
CA TYR A 48 9.60 13.11 -8.81
C TYR A 48 10.28 14.36 -9.35
N GLU A 49 10.26 14.57 -10.67
CA GLU A 49 10.94 15.69 -11.31
C GLU A 49 10.41 17.05 -10.83
N ARG A 50 9.08 17.17 -10.70
CA ARG A 50 8.44 18.42 -10.26
C ARG A 50 8.42 18.62 -8.75
N GLU A 51 8.64 17.57 -7.95
CA GLU A 51 8.52 17.67 -6.49
C GLU A 51 9.59 18.62 -5.92
N GLU A 52 9.14 19.54 -5.08
CA GLU A 52 9.96 20.58 -4.44
C GLU A 52 10.19 20.29 -2.95
N SER A 53 9.36 19.44 -2.34
CA SER A 53 9.60 18.96 -0.97
C SER A 53 10.70 17.92 -0.97
N GLU A 54 11.86 18.22 -0.39
CA GLU A 54 12.99 17.27 -0.32
C GLU A 54 12.58 15.93 0.31
N ALA A 55 11.78 15.96 1.38
CA ALA A 55 11.33 14.75 2.07
C ALA A 55 10.36 13.93 1.20
N ALA A 56 9.41 14.58 0.51
CA ALA A 56 8.50 13.88 -0.41
C ALA A 56 9.24 13.38 -1.66
N LYS A 57 10.19 14.15 -2.18
CA LYS A 57 11.01 13.82 -3.35
C LYS A 57 11.89 12.61 -3.08
N ASP A 58 12.51 12.53 -1.90
CA ASP A 58 13.26 11.35 -1.44
C ASP A 58 12.34 10.12 -1.31
N ALA A 59 11.14 10.28 -0.74
CA ALA A 59 10.18 9.18 -0.65
C ALA A 59 9.76 8.65 -2.03
N ILE A 60 9.51 9.52 -3.00
CA ILE A 60 9.21 9.13 -4.39
C ILE A 60 10.42 8.41 -5.02
N ALA A 61 11.64 8.91 -4.82
CA ALA A 61 12.85 8.28 -5.32
C ALA A 61 13.01 6.85 -4.77
N GLN A 62 12.81 6.65 -3.47
CA GLN A 62 12.88 5.33 -2.85
C GLN A 62 11.83 4.36 -3.44
N ILE A 63 10.62 4.82 -3.75
CA ILE A 63 9.58 3.99 -4.40
C ILE A 63 10.01 3.60 -5.83
N LEU A 64 10.53 4.55 -6.63
CA LEU A 64 11.00 4.29 -8.00
C LEU A 64 12.19 3.33 -8.03
N ILE A 65 13.17 3.54 -7.16
CA ILE A 65 14.35 2.67 -7.04
C ILE A 65 13.93 1.27 -6.60
N ASN A 66 13.09 1.17 -5.56
CA ASN A 66 12.54 -0.10 -5.11
C ASN A 66 11.82 -0.83 -6.25
N SER A 67 10.95 -0.11 -6.99
CA SER A 67 10.21 -0.67 -8.11
C SER A 67 11.14 -1.28 -9.16
N ARG A 68 12.22 -0.59 -9.52
CA ARG A 68 13.21 -1.11 -10.47
C ARG A 68 13.95 -2.33 -9.91
N MET A 69 14.38 -2.25 -8.65
CA MET A 69 15.05 -3.38 -7.99
C MET A 69 14.16 -4.61 -7.93
N CYS A 70 12.85 -4.44 -7.75
CA CYS A 70 11.88 -5.54 -7.76
C CYS A 70 11.78 -6.17 -9.13
N ALA A 71 11.69 -5.36 -10.19
CA ALA A 71 11.66 -5.81 -11.58
C ALA A 71 12.92 -6.62 -11.96
N GLU A 72 14.11 -6.21 -11.51
CA GLU A 72 15.38 -6.91 -11.74
C GLU A 72 15.50 -8.17 -10.86
N GLY A 73 15.16 -8.04 -9.57
CA GLY A 73 15.34 -9.07 -8.56
C GLY A 73 14.24 -10.14 -8.52
N HIS A 74 13.11 -9.92 -9.19
CA HIS A 74 11.90 -10.74 -9.13
C HIS A 74 11.41 -10.94 -7.70
N ARG A 75 11.34 -9.85 -6.93
CA ARG A 75 10.89 -9.85 -5.53
C ARG A 75 9.80 -8.82 -5.28
N PRO A 76 8.87 -9.07 -4.34
CA PRO A 76 7.69 -8.24 -4.18
C PRO A 76 8.00 -6.77 -3.85
N ILE A 77 7.30 -5.85 -4.52
CA ILE A 77 7.37 -4.39 -4.30
C ILE A 77 7.10 -4.02 -2.84
N CYS A 78 6.18 -4.74 -2.20
CA CYS A 78 5.72 -4.50 -0.84
C CYS A 78 5.69 -5.81 -0.06
N GLN A 79 6.05 -5.74 1.22
CA GLN A 79 5.96 -6.88 2.14
C GLN A 79 4.51 -7.35 2.34
N ASP A 80 3.56 -6.43 2.20
CA ASP A 80 2.14 -6.76 2.13
C ASP A 80 1.76 -7.10 0.69
N THR A 81 1.88 -8.38 0.34
CA THR A 81 1.49 -8.89 -0.98
C THR A 81 -0.01 -8.83 -1.23
N GLY A 82 -0.82 -8.51 -0.20
CA GLY A 82 -2.21 -8.08 -0.33
C GLY A 82 -3.25 -9.20 -0.33
N ILE A 83 -4.52 -8.82 -0.21
CA ILE A 83 -5.65 -9.71 -0.51
C ILE A 83 -5.91 -9.68 -2.02
N VAL A 84 -6.16 -10.84 -2.62
CA VAL A 84 -6.44 -10.91 -4.05
C VAL A 84 -7.89 -10.51 -4.31
N THR A 85 -8.10 -9.63 -5.28
CA THR A 85 -9.41 -9.27 -5.82
C THR A 85 -9.40 -9.56 -7.30
N VAL A 86 -10.42 -10.25 -7.79
CA VAL A 86 -10.55 -10.61 -9.21
C VAL A 86 -11.90 -10.13 -9.74
N PHE A 87 -11.89 -9.49 -10.89
CA PHE A 87 -13.09 -9.19 -11.67
C PHE A 87 -13.07 -10.07 -12.92
N LEU A 88 -14.15 -10.84 -13.10
CA LEU A 88 -14.36 -11.73 -14.23
C LEU A 88 -15.57 -11.25 -15.02
N GLU A 89 -15.38 -10.98 -16.31
CA GLU A 89 -16.47 -10.94 -17.28
C GLU A 89 -16.43 -12.23 -18.11
N ILE A 90 -17.44 -13.07 -17.94
CA ILE A 90 -17.53 -14.38 -18.60
C ILE A 90 -18.55 -14.28 -19.73
N GLY A 91 -18.09 -14.52 -20.97
CA GLY A 91 -18.92 -14.62 -22.15
C GLY A 91 -19.99 -15.72 -22.03
N MET A 92 -21.22 -15.43 -22.44
CA MET A 92 -22.34 -16.39 -22.46
C MET A 92 -22.06 -17.63 -23.33
N ASP A 93 -21.15 -17.52 -24.29
CA ASP A 93 -20.74 -18.60 -25.19
C ASP A 93 -19.43 -19.30 -24.73
N VAL A 94 -18.94 -19.03 -23.52
CA VAL A 94 -17.81 -19.76 -22.93
C VAL A 94 -18.28 -21.08 -22.32
N ARG A 95 -17.51 -22.14 -22.56
CA ARG A 95 -17.69 -23.47 -21.95
C ARG A 95 -16.44 -23.89 -21.17
N TRP A 96 -16.66 -24.66 -20.13
CA TRP A 96 -15.63 -25.20 -19.23
C TRP A 96 -15.63 -26.73 -19.30
N ASP A 97 -15.43 -27.27 -20.51
CA ASP A 97 -15.54 -28.71 -20.75
C ASP A 97 -14.51 -29.48 -19.91
N GLY A 98 -15.00 -30.49 -19.17
CA GLY A 98 -14.16 -31.32 -18.29
C GLY A 98 -13.65 -30.64 -17.02
N ALA A 99 -14.10 -29.42 -16.71
CA ALA A 99 -13.78 -28.76 -15.44
C ALA A 99 -14.30 -29.55 -14.24
N THR A 100 -13.47 -29.65 -13.20
CA THR A 100 -13.76 -30.38 -11.96
C THR A 100 -14.06 -29.46 -10.77
N MET A 101 -13.90 -28.15 -10.94
CA MET A 101 -14.11 -27.14 -9.89
C MET A 101 -14.89 -25.93 -10.43
N GLY A 102 -15.50 -25.14 -9.53
CA GLY A 102 -16.16 -23.90 -9.91
C GLY A 102 -15.15 -22.81 -10.30
N VAL A 103 -15.57 -21.81 -11.07
CA VAL A 103 -14.67 -20.74 -11.56
C VAL A 103 -13.97 -20.00 -10.40
N GLU A 104 -14.67 -19.75 -9.29
CA GLU A 104 -14.05 -19.14 -8.09
C GLU A 104 -12.97 -20.05 -7.49
N ASP A 105 -13.16 -21.37 -7.49
CA ASP A 105 -12.15 -22.32 -7.02
C ASP A 105 -10.94 -22.36 -7.94
N MET A 106 -11.14 -22.20 -9.26
CA MET A 106 -10.03 -22.05 -10.22
C MET A 106 -9.19 -20.82 -9.90
N VAL A 107 -9.85 -19.68 -9.62
CA VAL A 107 -9.15 -18.46 -9.20
C VAL A 107 -8.39 -18.69 -7.89
N ASN A 108 -9.02 -19.31 -6.89
CA ASN A 108 -8.40 -19.60 -5.61
C ASN A 108 -7.20 -20.55 -5.74
N GLU A 109 -7.26 -21.51 -6.66
CA GLU A 109 -6.12 -22.39 -6.96
C GLU A 109 -4.98 -21.62 -7.64
N GLY A 110 -5.27 -20.70 -8.56
CA GLY A 110 -4.27 -19.79 -9.11
C GLY A 110 -3.61 -18.93 -8.02
N VAL A 111 -4.40 -18.39 -7.09
CA VAL A 111 -3.91 -17.64 -5.92
C VAL A 111 -2.98 -18.50 -5.07
N ARG A 112 -3.40 -19.72 -4.70
CA ARG A 112 -2.60 -20.65 -3.89
C ARG A 112 -1.26 -20.96 -4.54
N ARG A 113 -1.25 -21.21 -5.86
CA ARG A 113 -0.03 -21.48 -6.63
C ARG A 113 0.90 -20.27 -6.65
N ALA A 114 0.37 -19.07 -6.93
CA ALA A 114 1.16 -17.85 -6.92
C ALA A 114 1.78 -17.59 -5.55
N TYR A 115 1.01 -17.70 -4.46
CA TYR A 115 1.51 -17.34 -3.14
C TYR A 115 2.53 -18.33 -2.58
N ASN A 116 2.46 -19.59 -3.01
CA ASN A 116 3.41 -20.64 -2.64
C ASN A 116 4.48 -20.89 -3.71
N HIS A 117 4.67 -19.97 -4.66
CA HIS A 117 5.69 -20.13 -5.69
C HIS A 117 7.09 -20.28 -5.06
N PRO A 118 7.84 -21.35 -5.35
CA PRO A 118 9.07 -21.67 -4.62
C PRO A 118 10.16 -20.59 -4.78
N ASP A 119 10.26 -20.00 -5.97
CA ASP A 119 11.29 -18.99 -6.27
C ASP A 119 10.92 -17.56 -5.87
N ASN A 120 9.65 -17.31 -5.57
CA ASN A 120 9.14 -15.98 -5.22
C ASN A 120 7.93 -16.12 -4.31
N LYS A 121 8.18 -16.64 -3.11
CA LYS A 121 7.13 -16.82 -2.11
C LYS A 121 6.55 -15.46 -1.72
N LEU A 122 5.23 -15.37 -1.76
CA LEU A 122 4.47 -14.18 -1.36
C LEU A 122 3.96 -14.35 0.07
N ARG A 123 3.56 -13.24 0.72
CA ARG A 123 3.12 -13.27 2.11
C ARG A 123 1.62 -13.53 2.23
N ALA A 124 1.26 -14.73 2.69
CA ALA A 124 -0.12 -15.04 3.06
C ALA A 124 -0.60 -14.17 4.23
N SER A 125 -1.60 -13.33 3.97
CA SER A 125 -2.11 -12.29 4.87
C SER A 125 -3.61 -12.46 5.20
N VAL A 126 -4.28 -13.46 4.60
CA VAL A 126 -5.68 -13.79 4.88
C VAL A 126 -5.80 -14.66 6.14
N LEU A 127 -6.79 -14.34 6.98
CA LEU A 127 -7.07 -15.03 8.23
C LEU A 127 -8.46 -15.68 8.15
N ALA A 128 -8.53 -16.99 8.39
CA ALA A 128 -9.76 -17.71 8.59
C ALA A 128 -10.44 -17.29 9.91
N ASP A 129 -11.77 -17.28 9.93
CA ASP A 129 -12.57 -16.91 11.09
C ASP A 129 -12.25 -15.47 11.60
N PRO A 130 -12.63 -14.42 10.84
CA PRO A 130 -12.23 -13.04 11.11
C PRO A 130 -12.74 -12.49 12.45
N ALA A 131 -13.84 -13.03 12.96
CA ALA A 131 -14.45 -12.64 14.24
C ALA A 131 -14.09 -13.59 15.40
N GLY A 132 -13.35 -14.67 15.14
CA GLY A 132 -12.96 -15.65 16.16
C GLY A 132 -11.45 -15.85 16.22
N LYS A 133 -10.96 -17.05 15.89
CA LYS A 133 -9.56 -17.45 16.10
C LYS A 133 -8.56 -16.74 15.18
N ARG A 134 -9.01 -16.23 14.03
CA ARG A 134 -8.18 -15.47 13.08
C ARG A 134 -6.91 -16.23 12.64
N ALA A 135 -7.04 -17.53 12.38
CA ALA A 135 -5.92 -18.37 11.98
C ALA A 135 -5.50 -18.07 10.53
N ASN A 136 -4.21 -17.85 10.28
CA ASN A 136 -3.73 -17.57 8.92
C ASN A 136 -3.94 -18.77 7.97
N THR A 137 -4.43 -18.52 6.76
CA THR A 137 -4.77 -19.58 5.78
C THR A 137 -3.55 -20.18 5.08
N LYS A 138 -2.38 -19.56 5.23
CA LYS A 138 -1.07 -19.99 4.70
C LYS A 138 -0.92 -19.98 3.19
N ASP A 139 -1.99 -19.81 2.44
CA ASP A 139 -2.00 -19.71 0.97
C ASP A 139 -2.68 -18.44 0.43
N ASN A 140 -3.08 -17.53 1.33
CA ASN A 140 -3.75 -16.27 1.03
C ASN A 140 -5.14 -16.40 0.38
N THR A 141 -5.73 -17.60 0.41
CA THR A 141 -7.11 -17.83 -0.01
C THR A 141 -8.09 -17.63 1.15
N PRO A 142 -9.40 -17.37 0.89
CA PRO A 142 -9.98 -17.13 -0.43
C PRO A 142 -9.70 -15.72 -0.97
N ALA A 143 -9.69 -15.59 -2.30
CA ALA A 143 -9.74 -14.32 -3.00
C ALA A 143 -11.16 -13.72 -2.97
N VAL A 144 -11.26 -12.41 -3.19
CA VAL A 144 -12.54 -11.71 -3.39
C VAL A 144 -12.84 -11.69 -4.89
N VAL A 145 -13.74 -12.58 -5.35
CA VAL A 145 -14.05 -12.74 -6.77
C VAL A 145 -15.39 -12.09 -7.10
N ASN A 146 -15.40 -11.25 -8.14
CA ASN A 146 -16.60 -10.63 -8.69
C ASN A 146 -16.82 -11.17 -10.10
N VAL A 147 -17.98 -11.78 -10.35
CA VAL A 147 -18.31 -12.38 -11.64
C VAL A 147 -19.47 -11.66 -12.28
N LYS A 148 -19.33 -11.35 -13.56
CA LYS A 148 -20.39 -10.84 -14.42
C LYS A 148 -20.48 -11.70 -15.67
N VAL A 149 -21.68 -12.09 -16.05
CA VAL A 149 -21.92 -12.79 -17.32
C VAL A 149 -22.25 -11.76 -18.38
N VAL A 150 -21.57 -11.82 -19.53
CA VAL A 150 -21.67 -10.85 -20.62
C VAL A 150 -21.87 -11.55 -21.97
N PRO A 151 -22.44 -10.90 -22.99
CA PRO A 151 -22.43 -11.46 -24.35
C PRO A 151 -21.00 -11.68 -24.85
N GLY A 152 -20.78 -12.71 -25.66
CA GLY A 152 -19.47 -13.04 -26.23
C GLY A 152 -18.96 -14.41 -25.80
N ASN A 153 -17.75 -14.75 -26.22
CA ASN A 153 -17.13 -16.06 -26.05
C ASN A 153 -15.72 -16.00 -25.43
N THR A 154 -15.41 -14.91 -24.74
CA THR A 154 -14.15 -14.71 -24.03
C THR A 154 -14.36 -14.67 -22.51
N VAL A 155 -13.28 -14.84 -21.76
CA VAL A 155 -13.25 -14.52 -20.33
C VAL A 155 -12.26 -13.38 -20.12
N ASP A 156 -12.77 -12.20 -19.81
CA ASP A 156 -11.95 -11.04 -19.46
C ASP A 156 -11.69 -11.03 -17.96
N VAL A 157 -10.42 -10.93 -17.60
CA VAL A 157 -9.94 -11.08 -16.22
C VAL A 157 -9.13 -9.86 -15.83
N ILE A 158 -9.52 -9.26 -14.70
CA ILE A 158 -8.70 -8.29 -13.98
C ILE A 158 -8.30 -8.92 -12.65
N VAL A 159 -7.01 -9.14 -12.44
CA VAL A 159 -6.45 -9.60 -11.17
C VAL A 159 -5.76 -8.44 -10.48
N ALA A 160 -6.04 -8.24 -9.20
CA ALA A 160 -5.39 -7.22 -8.38
C ALA A 160 -4.97 -7.77 -7.02
N ALA A 161 -3.88 -7.23 -6.49
CA ALA A 161 -3.34 -7.60 -5.18
C ALA A 161 -3.38 -6.38 -4.25
N LYS A 162 -4.41 -6.30 -3.40
CA LYS A 162 -4.72 -5.10 -2.63
C LYS A 162 -4.11 -5.13 -1.23
N GLY A 163 -3.21 -4.20 -0.93
CA GLY A 163 -2.59 -4.10 0.40
C GLY A 163 -3.62 -3.73 1.48
N GLY A 164 -3.60 -4.43 2.61
CA GLY A 164 -4.53 -4.22 3.72
C GLY A 164 -4.43 -2.81 4.32
N GLY A 165 -3.26 -2.17 4.23
CA GLY A 165 -3.08 -0.78 4.64
C GLY A 165 -3.90 0.23 3.82
N SER A 166 -4.03 -0.01 2.51
CA SER A 166 -4.90 0.80 1.65
C SER A 166 -6.37 0.41 1.79
N GLU A 167 -6.66 -0.88 1.96
CA GLU A 167 -8.03 -1.38 2.15
C GLU A 167 -8.68 -0.79 3.40
N ALA A 168 -7.93 -0.70 4.50
CA ALA A 168 -8.39 -0.12 5.76
C ALA A 168 -8.74 1.37 5.66
N LYS A 169 -8.40 2.03 4.55
CA LYS A 169 -8.68 3.44 4.30
C LYS A 169 -9.86 3.66 3.35
N SER A 170 -10.58 2.60 2.94
CA SER A 170 -11.85 2.72 2.23
C SER A 170 -12.86 3.54 3.04
N LYS A 171 -13.59 4.43 2.39
CA LYS A 171 -14.60 5.32 2.97
C LYS A 171 -15.89 5.23 2.19
N PHE A 172 -17.01 5.38 2.89
CA PHE A 172 -18.34 5.36 2.33
C PHE A 172 -19.22 6.40 3.02
N ALA A 173 -20.09 7.04 2.26
CA ALA A 173 -21.14 7.89 2.79
C ALA A 173 -22.42 7.74 1.95
N MET A 174 -23.57 7.81 2.63
CA MET A 174 -24.83 8.14 1.99
C MET A 174 -24.98 9.67 2.05
N LEU A 175 -24.65 10.34 0.95
CA LEU A 175 -24.84 11.78 0.84
C LEU A 175 -26.30 12.09 0.47
N ASN A 176 -26.77 13.28 0.85
CA ASN A 176 -28.01 13.80 0.26
C ASN A 176 -27.74 14.15 -1.21
N PRO A 177 -28.74 14.07 -2.11
CA PRO A 177 -28.57 14.45 -3.52
C PRO A 177 -28.06 15.88 -3.74
N SER A 178 -28.25 16.77 -2.76
CA SER A 178 -27.78 18.17 -2.79
C SER A 178 -26.37 18.38 -2.23
N ASP A 179 -25.78 17.37 -1.59
CA ASP A 179 -24.47 17.52 -0.95
C ASP A 179 -23.34 17.48 -1.98
N SER A 180 -22.24 18.17 -1.67
CA SER A 180 -21.05 18.22 -2.53
C SER A 180 -20.15 17.00 -2.30
N ILE A 181 -19.96 16.20 -3.36
CA ILE A 181 -18.98 15.10 -3.37
C ILE A 181 -17.57 15.65 -3.14
N VAL A 182 -17.25 16.81 -3.73
CA VAL A 182 -15.94 17.45 -3.61
C VAL A 182 -15.65 17.81 -2.16
N ASP A 183 -16.60 18.43 -1.46
CA ASP A 183 -16.42 18.85 -0.08
C ASP A 183 -16.27 17.63 0.84
N TRP A 184 -17.05 16.57 0.59
CA TRP A 184 -16.91 15.31 1.30
C TRP A 184 -15.53 14.69 1.10
N VAL A 185 -15.02 14.64 -0.14
CA VAL A 185 -13.68 14.11 -0.44
C VAL A 185 -12.61 14.93 0.27
N LEU A 186 -12.62 16.26 0.14
CA LEU A 186 -11.60 17.13 0.73
C LEU A 186 -11.60 17.12 2.26
N LYS A 187 -12.77 16.97 2.89
CA LYS A 187 -12.87 16.76 4.32
C LYS A 187 -12.35 15.38 4.74
N THR A 188 -12.54 14.37 3.90
CA THR A 188 -12.28 12.96 4.26
C THR A 188 -10.83 12.55 4.00
N VAL A 189 -10.20 13.01 2.91
CA VAL A 189 -8.82 12.62 2.55
C VAL A 189 -7.81 12.87 3.67
N PRO A 190 -7.78 14.02 4.36
CA PRO A 190 -6.87 14.23 5.49
C PRO A 190 -7.05 13.20 6.62
N THR A 191 -8.27 12.72 6.86
CA THR A 191 -8.56 11.70 7.89
C THR A 191 -8.04 10.31 7.55
N MET A 192 -7.70 10.07 6.28
CA MET A 192 -7.10 8.81 5.85
C MET A 192 -5.61 8.73 6.26
N GLY A 193 -4.97 9.88 6.51
CA GLY A 193 -3.55 9.96 6.84
C GLY A 193 -2.64 9.33 5.77
N ALA A 194 -1.40 9.06 6.14
CA ALA A 194 -0.40 8.46 5.27
C ALA A 194 -0.40 6.91 5.27
N GLY A 195 -1.32 6.30 6.02
CA GLY A 195 -1.41 4.84 6.20
C GLY A 195 -1.56 4.03 4.90
N TRP A 196 -2.05 4.64 3.83
CA TRP A 196 -2.20 4.05 2.50
C TRP A 196 -1.02 4.29 1.56
N CYS A 197 0.09 4.88 2.04
CA CYS A 197 1.34 5.07 1.28
C CYS A 197 1.17 5.88 -0.03
N PRO A 198 0.75 7.16 0.04
CA PRO A 198 0.82 8.05 -1.13
C PRO A 198 2.28 8.26 -1.61
N PRO A 199 2.51 8.58 -2.90
CA PRO A 199 1.50 8.88 -3.91
C PRO A 199 0.95 7.61 -4.59
N GLY A 200 -0.36 7.61 -4.77
CA GLY A 200 -1.09 6.56 -5.47
C GLY A 200 -2.33 7.14 -6.15
N MET A 201 -3.44 6.42 -6.18
CA MET A 201 -4.68 6.89 -6.82
C MET A 201 -5.84 6.90 -5.83
N LEU A 202 -6.88 7.69 -6.09
CA LEU A 202 -8.17 7.53 -5.41
C LEU A 202 -9.22 7.08 -6.43
N GLY A 203 -9.92 5.99 -6.11
CA GLY A 203 -11.08 5.51 -6.85
C GLY A 203 -12.35 5.98 -6.15
N ILE A 204 -13.21 6.66 -6.90
CA ILE A 204 -14.50 7.18 -6.45
C ILE A 204 -15.60 6.42 -7.18
N GLY A 205 -16.52 5.86 -6.41
CA GLY A 205 -17.70 5.17 -6.92
C GLY A 205 -18.94 5.93 -6.52
N ILE A 206 -19.81 6.26 -7.47
CA ILE A 206 -20.97 7.12 -7.25
C ILE A 206 -22.25 6.40 -7.69
N GLY A 207 -23.26 6.40 -6.83
CA GLY A 207 -24.59 5.90 -7.15
C GLY A 207 -24.76 4.38 -7.02
N GLY A 208 -25.86 3.86 -7.57
CA GLY A 208 -26.34 2.51 -7.28
C GLY A 208 -26.83 2.38 -5.83
N THR A 209 -26.41 1.30 -5.18
CA THR A 209 -26.55 1.02 -3.75
C THR A 209 -25.19 1.10 -3.05
N ALA A 210 -25.13 0.92 -1.73
CA ALA A 210 -23.87 1.04 -0.99
C ALA A 210 -22.77 0.10 -1.52
N GLU A 211 -23.12 -1.15 -1.73
CA GLU A 211 -22.26 -2.19 -2.27
C GLU A 211 -21.83 -1.90 -3.71
N LYS A 212 -22.73 -1.34 -4.54
CA LYS A 212 -22.39 -0.98 -5.93
C LYS A 212 -21.41 0.18 -5.97
N ALA A 213 -21.59 1.22 -5.16
CA ALA A 213 -20.64 2.34 -5.06
C ALA A 213 -19.25 1.85 -4.64
N MET A 214 -19.17 0.98 -3.61
CA MET A 214 -17.89 0.41 -3.16
C MET A 214 -17.22 -0.43 -4.25
N LEU A 215 -17.99 -1.23 -5.00
CA LEU A 215 -17.48 -2.02 -6.11
C LEU A 215 -16.94 -1.13 -7.24
N LEU A 216 -17.68 -0.08 -7.63
CA LEU A 216 -17.26 0.88 -8.66
C LEU A 216 -15.99 1.62 -8.26
N ALA A 217 -15.87 2.05 -7.00
CA ALA A 217 -14.67 2.68 -6.48
C ALA A 217 -13.46 1.74 -6.51
N LYS A 218 -13.67 0.43 -6.30
CA LYS A 218 -12.61 -0.57 -6.40
C LYS A 218 -12.21 -0.81 -7.84
N GLU A 219 -13.18 -1.01 -8.71
CA GLU A 219 -13.00 -1.34 -10.12
C GLU A 219 -12.36 -0.19 -10.90
N SER A 220 -12.66 1.06 -10.55
CA SER A 220 -12.09 2.24 -11.21
C SER A 220 -10.58 2.36 -11.00
N LEU A 221 -10.04 1.84 -9.89
CA LEU A 221 -8.60 1.83 -9.61
C LEU A 221 -7.79 0.92 -10.53
N MET A 222 -8.44 0.08 -11.33
CA MET A 222 -7.78 -0.83 -12.27
C MET A 222 -7.57 -0.18 -13.65
N GLU A 223 -8.07 1.05 -13.86
CA GLU A 223 -7.88 1.77 -15.11
C GLU A 223 -6.47 2.38 -15.22
N PRO A 224 -5.91 2.51 -16.44
CA PRO A 224 -4.61 3.14 -16.66
C PRO A 224 -4.58 4.59 -16.15
N ILE A 225 -3.47 5.07 -15.61
CA ILE A 225 -3.29 6.47 -15.22
C ILE A 225 -3.23 7.36 -16.46
N ASP A 226 -4.25 8.21 -16.62
CA ASP A 226 -4.49 9.00 -17.84
C ASP A 226 -4.85 10.46 -17.52
N ILE A 227 -4.63 10.93 -16.29
CA ILE A 227 -5.03 12.30 -15.88
C ILE A 227 -4.41 13.40 -16.76
N VAL A 228 -3.17 13.21 -17.23
CA VAL A 228 -2.47 14.17 -18.10
C VAL A 228 -3.13 14.25 -19.47
N GLU A 229 -3.52 13.11 -20.02
CA GLU A 229 -4.26 13.03 -21.29
C GLU A 229 -5.64 13.66 -21.14
N LEU A 230 -6.33 13.41 -20.02
CA LEU A 230 -7.62 14.01 -19.70
C LEU A 230 -7.50 15.55 -19.58
N GLN A 231 -6.46 16.07 -18.94
CA GLN A 231 -6.20 17.51 -18.86
C GLN A 231 -6.00 18.13 -20.25
N ALA A 232 -5.25 17.46 -21.13
CA ALA A 232 -4.97 17.96 -22.49
C ALA A 232 -6.21 17.97 -23.38
N ARG A 233 -7.05 16.92 -23.32
CA ARG A 233 -8.26 16.83 -24.15
C ARG A 233 -9.48 17.55 -23.57
N GLY A 234 -9.49 17.79 -22.27
CA GLY A 234 -10.64 18.33 -21.54
C GLY A 234 -11.71 17.30 -21.18
N ALA A 235 -12.55 17.63 -20.19
CA ALA A 235 -13.64 16.78 -19.76
C ALA A 235 -14.80 16.78 -20.76
N SER A 236 -15.38 15.60 -20.99
CA SER A 236 -16.52 15.36 -21.88
C SER A 236 -17.83 15.07 -21.13
N ASN A 237 -17.74 14.80 -19.82
CA ASN A 237 -18.86 14.46 -18.96
C ASN A 237 -18.59 14.84 -17.50
N ARG A 238 -19.63 14.74 -16.65
CA ARG A 238 -19.54 15.14 -15.25
C ARG A 238 -18.53 14.34 -14.42
N ALA A 239 -18.36 13.05 -14.72
CA ALA A 239 -17.37 12.23 -14.02
C ALA A 239 -15.94 12.73 -14.31
N GLU A 240 -15.63 13.06 -15.56
CA GLU A 240 -14.34 13.63 -15.96
C GLU A 240 -14.08 15.02 -15.37
N GLU A 241 -15.11 15.89 -15.32
CA GLU A 241 -15.01 17.17 -14.62
C GLU A 241 -14.63 16.96 -13.15
N LEU A 242 -15.30 16.01 -12.49
CA LEU A 242 -15.04 15.69 -11.09
C LEU A 242 -13.64 15.10 -10.89
N ARG A 243 -13.14 14.25 -11.81
CA ARG A 243 -11.76 13.74 -11.77
C ARG A 243 -10.75 14.88 -11.76
N LEU A 244 -10.88 15.83 -12.69
CA LEU A 244 -9.97 16.98 -12.81
C LEU A 244 -10.03 17.88 -11.57
N GLU A 245 -11.24 18.22 -11.12
CA GLU A 245 -11.46 19.08 -9.96
C GLU A 245 -10.87 18.45 -8.67
N LEU A 246 -11.15 17.15 -8.45
CA LEU A 246 -10.62 16.44 -7.29
C LEU A 246 -9.10 16.26 -7.37
N TYR A 247 -8.54 15.98 -8.55
CA TYR A 247 -7.09 15.82 -8.70
C TYR A 247 -6.34 17.09 -8.29
N GLU A 248 -6.82 18.25 -8.75
CA GLU A 248 -6.25 19.53 -8.38
C GLU A 248 -6.41 19.81 -6.88
N LYS A 249 -7.63 19.70 -6.36
CA LYS A 249 -7.93 20.08 -4.97
C LYS A 249 -7.30 19.13 -3.95
N VAL A 250 -7.23 17.82 -4.22
CA VAL A 250 -6.59 16.84 -3.33
C VAL A 250 -5.08 17.08 -3.25
N ASN A 251 -4.41 17.34 -4.37
CA ASN A 251 -2.99 17.68 -4.35
C ASN A 251 -2.75 19.04 -3.66
N ALA A 252 -3.67 20.00 -3.81
CA ALA A 252 -3.63 21.28 -3.12
C ALA A 252 -3.80 21.22 -1.59
N LEU A 253 -4.20 20.07 -1.02
CA LEU A 253 -4.17 19.85 0.44
C LEU A 253 -2.74 19.80 0.99
N GLY A 254 -1.72 19.70 0.14
CA GLY A 254 -0.32 19.73 0.53
C GLY A 254 0.17 18.46 1.25
N ILE A 255 -0.65 17.41 1.37
CA ILE A 255 -0.32 16.18 2.12
C ILE A 255 1.00 15.55 1.62
N GLY A 256 1.16 15.45 0.30
CA GLY A 256 2.38 14.97 -0.35
C GLY A 256 2.65 13.47 -0.19
N ALA A 257 3.79 13.05 -0.73
CA ALA A 257 4.23 11.66 -0.65
C ALA A 257 4.45 11.25 0.82
N GLN A 258 3.94 10.08 1.18
CA GLN A 258 3.96 9.54 2.55
C GLN A 258 3.40 10.47 3.64
N GLY A 259 2.67 11.54 3.29
CA GLY A 259 2.19 12.54 4.25
C GLY A 259 3.27 13.47 4.80
N LEU A 260 4.41 13.60 4.11
CA LEU A 260 5.54 14.42 4.53
C LEU A 260 5.38 15.92 4.20
N GLY A 261 4.31 16.30 3.53
CA GLY A 261 4.19 17.61 2.89
C GLY A 261 4.80 17.60 1.49
N GLY A 262 4.07 18.04 0.48
CA GLY A 262 4.59 18.13 -0.90
C GLY A 262 3.53 18.39 -1.94
N LEU A 263 3.94 18.40 -3.20
CA LEU A 263 3.08 18.71 -4.35
C LEU A 263 2.19 17.52 -4.76
N THR A 264 2.65 16.29 -4.54
CA THR A 264 1.96 15.09 -5.06
C THR A 264 1.47 14.16 -3.96
N THR A 265 0.16 14.18 -3.72
CA THR A 265 -0.57 13.21 -2.87
C THR A 265 -1.16 12.08 -3.72
N VAL A 266 -1.71 12.42 -4.89
CA VAL A 266 -2.32 11.48 -5.84
C VAL A 266 -1.74 11.68 -7.24
N LEU A 267 -1.58 10.57 -7.96
CA LEU A 267 -1.18 10.53 -9.37
C LEU A 267 -2.41 10.59 -10.30
N ASP A 268 -3.57 10.13 -9.84
CA ASP A 268 -4.84 10.19 -10.57
C ASP A 268 -6.03 10.11 -9.59
N ILE A 269 -7.19 10.59 -10.05
CA ILE A 269 -8.50 10.34 -9.46
C ILE A 269 -9.33 9.59 -10.49
N LYS A 270 -9.85 8.42 -10.15
CA LYS A 270 -10.74 7.63 -11.00
C LYS A 270 -12.17 7.75 -10.52
N VAL A 271 -13.11 7.99 -11.42
CA VAL A 271 -14.54 8.13 -11.08
C VAL A 271 -15.34 7.17 -11.96
N LYS A 272 -16.08 6.26 -11.34
CA LYS A 272 -17.12 5.47 -11.99
C LYS A 272 -18.47 5.76 -11.33
N ASP A 273 -19.50 5.93 -12.14
CA ASP A 273 -20.85 6.20 -11.68
C ASP A 273 -21.88 5.16 -12.15
N TYR A 274 -23.01 5.12 -11.48
CA TYR A 274 -24.15 4.26 -11.79
C TYR A 274 -25.46 4.95 -11.40
N PRO A 275 -26.58 4.68 -12.10
CA PRO A 275 -27.89 5.22 -11.71
C PRO A 275 -28.21 4.93 -10.24
N THR A 276 -28.75 5.92 -9.52
CA THR A 276 -29.09 5.80 -8.10
C THR A 276 -30.56 6.13 -7.85
N HIS A 277 -31.11 5.65 -6.74
CA HIS A 277 -32.44 6.02 -6.28
C HIS A 277 -32.47 7.51 -5.90
N ALA A 278 -33.51 8.24 -6.30
CA ALA A 278 -33.59 9.70 -6.16
C ALA A 278 -33.42 10.23 -4.72
N ALA A 279 -33.70 9.41 -3.70
CA ALA A 279 -33.54 9.79 -2.30
C ALA A 279 -32.10 9.71 -1.76
N ASN A 280 -31.17 9.03 -2.47
CA ASN A 280 -29.84 8.74 -1.94
C ASN A 280 -28.74 9.01 -2.97
N LEU A 281 -27.59 9.49 -2.49
CA LEU A 281 -26.36 9.57 -3.24
C LEU A 281 -25.26 8.74 -2.54
N PRO A 282 -25.21 7.41 -2.76
CA PRO A 282 -24.12 6.58 -2.28
C PRO A 282 -22.80 7.02 -2.91
N VAL A 283 -21.78 7.27 -2.09
CA VAL A 283 -20.44 7.61 -2.56
C VAL A 283 -19.42 6.80 -1.78
N ALA A 284 -18.53 6.13 -2.51
CA ALA A 284 -17.40 5.41 -1.97
C ALA A 284 -16.09 6.03 -2.45
N MET A 285 -15.08 6.02 -1.59
CA MET A 285 -13.71 6.42 -1.91
C MET A 285 -12.74 5.35 -1.42
N ILE A 286 -11.93 4.82 -2.32
CA ILE A 286 -10.95 3.76 -2.04
C ILE A 286 -9.58 4.22 -2.56
N PRO A 287 -8.52 4.22 -1.74
CA PRO A 287 -7.20 4.53 -2.24
C PRO A 287 -6.51 3.31 -2.88
N ASN A 288 -5.75 3.56 -3.94
CA ASN A 288 -4.67 2.70 -4.38
C ASN A 288 -3.33 3.21 -3.87
N CYS A 289 -2.54 2.34 -3.23
CA CYS A 289 -1.27 2.73 -2.62
C CYS A 289 -0.13 2.75 -3.63
N ALA A 290 1.06 3.16 -3.18
CA ALA A 290 2.29 3.08 -3.98
C ALA A 290 2.67 1.66 -4.45
N ALA A 291 2.04 0.60 -3.93
CA ALA A 291 2.13 -0.74 -4.50
C ALA A 291 0.94 -0.97 -5.45
N THR A 292 1.00 -0.33 -6.63
CA THR A 292 -0.04 -0.43 -7.67
C THR A 292 0.09 -1.77 -8.40
N ARG A 293 -0.81 -2.70 -8.11
CA ARG A 293 -0.68 -4.10 -8.56
C ARG A 293 -1.98 -4.61 -9.14
N HIS A 294 -2.10 -4.54 -10.45
CA HIS A 294 -3.16 -5.17 -11.22
C HIS A 294 -2.66 -5.57 -12.61
N ALA A 295 -3.30 -6.60 -13.17
CA ALA A 295 -3.05 -7.09 -14.51
C ALA A 295 -4.38 -7.43 -15.17
N HIS A 296 -4.42 -7.28 -16.49
CA HIS A 296 -5.61 -7.44 -17.32
C HIS A 296 -5.25 -8.45 -18.41
N PHE A 297 -6.08 -9.48 -18.59
CA PHE A 297 -5.89 -10.46 -19.65
C PHE A 297 -7.22 -11.06 -20.08
N THR A 298 -7.23 -11.63 -21.27
CA THR A 298 -8.42 -12.25 -21.88
C THR A 298 -8.10 -13.68 -22.27
N LEU A 299 -8.97 -14.62 -21.89
CA LEU A 299 -8.91 -16.01 -22.35
C LEU A 299 -9.91 -16.19 -23.50
N ASP A 300 -9.43 -16.72 -24.62
CA ASP A 300 -10.22 -16.97 -25.84
C ASP A 300 -10.18 -18.45 -26.30
N GLY A 301 -9.69 -19.33 -25.43
CA GLY A 301 -9.52 -20.76 -25.69
C GLY A 301 -8.19 -21.14 -26.36
N SER A 302 -7.28 -20.19 -26.59
CA SER A 302 -5.95 -20.46 -27.15
C SER A 302 -4.94 -21.05 -26.15
N GLY A 303 -5.22 -20.94 -24.85
CA GLY A 303 -4.37 -21.44 -23.77
C GLY A 303 -4.19 -20.41 -22.64
N PRO A 304 -3.23 -20.61 -21.73
CA PRO A 304 -2.90 -19.64 -20.69
C PRO A 304 -2.27 -18.38 -21.28
N VAL A 305 -2.47 -17.24 -20.62
CA VAL A 305 -1.95 -15.94 -21.04
C VAL A 305 -0.58 -15.66 -20.42
N MET A 306 0.36 -15.24 -21.25
CA MET A 306 1.65 -14.70 -20.84
C MET A 306 1.58 -13.17 -20.85
N LEU A 307 2.08 -12.53 -19.79
CA LEU A 307 2.18 -11.07 -19.69
C LEU A 307 3.61 -10.62 -20.02
N ASP A 308 3.74 -9.71 -20.97
CA ASP A 308 5.04 -9.15 -21.34
C ASP A 308 5.56 -8.21 -20.24
N PRO A 309 6.79 -8.40 -19.74
CA PRO A 309 7.37 -7.52 -18.75
C PRO A 309 7.63 -6.12 -19.33
N PRO A 310 7.51 -5.06 -18.51
CA PRO A 310 7.92 -3.71 -18.92
C PRO A 310 9.42 -3.66 -19.23
N SER A 311 9.83 -2.71 -20.06
CA SER A 311 11.25 -2.50 -20.35
C SER A 311 11.93 -1.86 -19.14
N LEU A 312 13.13 -2.30 -18.78
CA LEU A 312 13.93 -1.61 -17.73
C LEU A 312 14.26 -0.15 -18.10
N GLU A 313 14.11 0.22 -19.38
CA GLU A 313 14.24 1.59 -19.87
C GLU A 313 13.04 2.48 -19.50
N ASP A 314 11.90 1.90 -19.09
CA ASP A 314 10.73 2.66 -18.64
C ASP A 314 10.97 3.33 -17.28
N TRP A 315 11.93 2.85 -16.48
CA TRP A 315 12.30 3.47 -15.21
C TRP A 315 13.30 4.62 -15.40
N PRO A 316 13.15 5.72 -14.64
CA PRO A 316 14.18 6.75 -14.60
C PRO A 316 15.48 6.17 -14.03
N LYS A 317 16.62 6.68 -14.51
CA LYS A 317 17.94 6.30 -14.01
C LYS A 317 18.21 7.01 -12.68
N LEU A 318 17.69 6.41 -11.61
CA LEU A 318 17.88 6.90 -10.24
C LEU A 318 18.76 5.94 -9.44
N THR A 319 19.65 6.50 -8.65
CA THR A 319 20.45 5.80 -7.64
C THR A 319 20.21 6.45 -6.30
N TYR A 320 20.05 5.64 -5.24
CA TYR A 320 19.86 6.19 -3.90
C TYR A 320 21.13 6.92 -3.46
N ASP A 321 20.99 8.21 -3.11
CA ASP A 321 22.09 9.04 -2.66
C ASP A 321 22.19 9.04 -1.13
N ALA A 322 22.90 8.06 -0.58
CA ALA A 322 23.17 7.95 0.85
C ALA A 322 24.13 9.04 1.39
N SER A 323 24.59 9.99 0.58
CA SER A 323 25.45 11.09 1.07
C SER A 323 24.66 12.18 1.80
N LYS A 324 23.35 12.29 1.53
CA LYS A 324 22.49 13.36 2.06
C LYS A 324 21.91 13.07 3.45
N GLY A 325 21.96 11.81 3.90
CA GLY A 325 21.41 11.40 5.20
C GLY A 325 22.44 11.44 6.33
N ARG A 326 21.98 11.74 7.54
CA ARG A 326 22.83 11.67 8.75
C ARG A 326 22.98 10.21 9.18
N ARG A 327 24.21 9.70 9.21
CA ARG A 327 24.48 8.35 9.72
C ARG A 327 24.32 8.30 11.24
N VAL A 328 23.58 7.30 11.71
CA VAL A 328 23.33 7.04 13.13
C VAL A 328 23.69 5.60 13.44
N ASP A 329 24.57 5.41 14.42
CA ASP A 329 24.90 4.11 14.98
C ASP A 329 23.98 3.80 16.16
N LEU A 330 23.07 2.85 15.97
CA LEU A 330 22.07 2.42 16.94
C LEU A 330 22.68 1.74 18.17
N ASP A 331 23.92 1.26 18.07
CA ASP A 331 24.60 0.58 19.17
C ASP A 331 25.23 1.58 20.15
N THR A 332 25.41 2.85 19.73
CA THR A 332 26.07 3.90 20.53
C THR A 332 25.24 5.18 20.69
N VAL A 333 24.12 5.32 19.99
CA VAL A 333 23.24 6.50 20.05
C VAL A 333 22.71 6.78 21.45
N THR A 334 22.69 8.06 21.83
CA THR A 334 22.23 8.51 23.14
C THR A 334 20.91 9.28 23.06
N ALA A 335 20.25 9.48 24.20
CA ALA A 335 19.08 10.34 24.30
C ALA A 335 19.39 11.81 23.90
N ALA A 336 20.62 12.28 24.10
CA ALA A 336 21.04 13.61 23.68
C ALA A 336 21.14 13.73 22.15
N ASP A 337 21.60 12.67 21.48
CA ASP A 337 21.63 12.63 20.02
C ASP A 337 20.20 12.68 19.46
N VAL A 338 19.31 11.84 19.99
CA VAL A 338 17.89 11.81 19.62
C VAL A 338 17.22 13.16 19.82
N ALA A 339 17.56 13.88 20.90
CA ALA A 339 17.03 15.21 21.17
C ALA A 339 17.46 16.27 20.14
N SER A 340 18.55 16.03 19.40
CA SER A 340 19.04 16.93 18.35
C SER A 340 18.29 16.81 17.02
N TRP A 341 17.64 15.66 16.77
CA TRP A 341 17.02 15.35 15.49
C TRP A 341 15.76 16.18 15.25
N LYS A 342 15.52 16.56 13.99
CA LYS A 342 14.38 17.42 13.60
C LYS A 342 13.39 16.71 12.69
N PRO A 343 12.07 16.99 12.80
CA PRO A 343 11.08 16.42 11.89
C PRO A 343 11.45 16.69 10.42
N GLY A 344 11.35 15.66 9.58
CA GLY A 344 11.74 15.72 8.17
C GLY A 344 13.22 15.43 7.89
N GLU A 345 14.09 15.37 8.91
CA GLU A 345 15.50 14.98 8.75
C GLU A 345 15.61 13.51 8.30
N VAL A 346 16.48 13.25 7.32
CA VAL A 346 16.78 11.89 6.83
C VAL A 346 17.97 11.31 7.60
N LEU A 347 17.76 10.14 8.19
CA LEU A 347 18.76 9.38 8.92
C LEU A 347 19.08 8.07 8.19
N LEU A 348 20.31 7.60 8.36
CA LEU A 348 20.81 6.32 7.87
C LEU A 348 21.21 5.46 9.06
N LEU A 349 20.33 4.54 9.44
CA LEU A 349 20.51 3.70 10.63
C LEU A 349 21.51 2.58 10.35
N ASN A 350 22.45 2.41 11.28
CA ASN A 350 23.46 1.37 11.31
C ASN A 350 23.43 0.69 12.68
N GLY A 351 23.66 -0.63 12.79
CA GLY A 351 23.70 -1.34 14.08
C GLY A 351 22.48 -2.24 14.34
N LYS A 352 22.15 -2.51 15.61
CA LYS A 352 21.12 -3.48 16.00
C LYS A 352 19.72 -2.87 16.15
N LEU A 353 18.75 -3.41 15.42
CA LEU A 353 17.36 -2.96 15.38
C LEU A 353 16.41 -4.11 15.74
N LEU A 354 15.64 -3.97 16.83
CA LEU A 354 14.63 -4.97 17.19
C LEU A 354 13.44 -4.87 16.24
N THR A 355 12.64 -5.93 16.12
CA THR A 355 11.36 -5.90 15.41
C THR A 355 10.20 -6.26 16.32
N GLY A 356 9.00 -5.85 15.93
CA GLY A 356 7.78 -6.31 16.59
C GLY A 356 6.58 -5.48 16.16
N ARG A 357 5.41 -6.09 16.08
CA ARG A 357 4.16 -5.43 15.67
C ARG A 357 3.00 -5.85 16.57
N ASP A 358 1.78 -5.93 16.04
CA ASP A 358 0.53 -6.06 16.79
C ASP A 358 0.56 -7.19 17.85
N ALA A 359 0.90 -8.42 17.48
CA ALA A 359 0.91 -9.56 18.40
C ALA A 359 2.05 -9.52 19.42
N ALA A 360 3.26 -9.12 18.99
CA ALA A 360 4.40 -8.96 19.89
C ALA A 360 4.16 -7.87 20.93
N HIS A 361 3.63 -6.70 20.55
CA HIS A 361 3.35 -5.61 21.50
C HIS A 361 2.27 -6.00 22.50
N LYS A 362 1.22 -6.70 22.05
CA LYS A 362 0.20 -7.24 22.97
C LYS A 362 0.84 -8.16 24.00
N ARG A 363 1.70 -9.10 23.56
CA ARG A 363 2.37 -10.05 24.45
C ARG A 363 3.36 -9.35 25.40
N ILE A 364 4.12 -8.37 24.92
CA ILE A 364 5.01 -7.53 25.76
C ILE A 364 4.20 -6.89 26.89
N VAL A 365 3.08 -6.22 26.55
CA VAL A 365 2.24 -5.56 27.55
C VAL A 365 1.59 -6.57 28.52
N ASP A 366 1.12 -7.71 28.02
CA ASP A 366 0.56 -8.76 28.88
C ASP A 366 1.60 -9.30 29.89
N MET A 367 2.87 -9.45 29.48
CA MET A 367 3.97 -9.85 30.36
C MET A 367 4.33 -8.75 31.37
N LEU A 368 4.44 -7.50 30.92
CA LEU A 368 4.69 -6.34 31.78
C LEU A 368 3.61 -6.20 32.87
N ASN A 369 2.33 -6.38 32.51
CA ASN A 369 1.21 -6.34 33.46
C ASN A 369 1.30 -7.44 34.53
N LYS A 370 1.95 -8.56 34.23
CA LYS A 370 2.18 -9.67 35.17
C LYS A 370 3.50 -9.55 35.93
N GLY A 371 4.34 -8.56 35.63
CA GLY A 371 5.70 -8.45 36.17
C GLY A 371 6.64 -9.55 35.68
N GLU A 372 6.35 -10.16 34.52
CA GLU A 372 7.19 -11.20 33.92
C GLU A 372 8.39 -10.56 33.18
N PRO A 373 9.58 -11.19 33.22
CA PRO A 373 10.74 -10.69 32.48
C PRO A 373 10.53 -10.82 30.97
N LEU A 374 10.86 -9.77 30.23
CA LEU A 374 10.82 -9.77 28.76
C LEU A 374 11.97 -10.62 28.18
N PRO A 375 11.78 -11.25 26.99
CA PRO A 375 12.80 -12.11 26.38
C PRO A 375 14.04 -11.35 25.87
N VAL A 376 13.95 -10.03 25.74
CA VAL A 376 15.03 -9.14 25.28
C VAL A 376 14.94 -7.80 26.03
N ASP A 377 16.09 -7.16 26.24
CA ASP A 377 16.16 -5.80 26.80
C ASP A 377 15.90 -4.76 25.70
N PHE A 378 15.02 -3.81 25.98
CA PHE A 378 14.66 -2.72 25.07
C PHE A 378 15.30 -1.38 25.47
N LYS A 379 15.96 -1.30 26.63
CA LYS A 379 16.51 -0.05 27.14
C LYS A 379 17.53 0.54 26.17
N GLY A 380 17.30 1.77 25.72
CA GLY A 380 18.17 2.44 24.75
C GLY A 380 18.04 1.91 23.32
N ARG A 381 17.22 0.89 23.07
CA ARG A 381 17.10 0.22 21.77
C ARG A 381 16.05 0.89 20.88
N PHE A 382 16.05 0.49 19.62
CA PHE A 382 15.04 0.85 18.64
C PHE A 382 14.23 -0.39 18.23
N ILE A 383 12.95 -0.20 17.93
CA ILE A 383 12.05 -1.25 17.43
C ILE A 383 11.44 -0.88 16.08
N TYR A 384 11.47 -1.80 15.14
CA TYR A 384 10.92 -1.68 13.80
C TYR A 384 9.61 -2.47 13.65
N TYR A 385 8.55 -1.77 13.27
CA TYR A 385 7.24 -2.35 13.01
C TYR A 385 7.22 -2.97 11.61
N VAL A 386 7.58 -4.25 11.53
CA VAL A 386 7.69 -4.99 10.27
C VAL A 386 7.11 -6.39 10.41
N GLY A 387 6.58 -6.90 9.31
CA GLY A 387 6.26 -8.32 9.12
C GLY A 387 6.81 -8.70 7.75
N PRO A 388 8.06 -9.16 7.67
CA PRO A 388 8.76 -9.36 6.40
C PRO A 388 8.14 -10.50 5.60
N VAL A 389 8.41 -10.51 4.30
CA VAL A 389 8.19 -11.70 3.46
C VAL A 389 9.21 -12.77 3.84
N ASP A 390 8.83 -14.03 3.74
CA ASP A 390 9.75 -15.14 3.94
C ASP A 390 10.97 -14.99 2.99
N PRO A 391 12.20 -15.14 3.52
CA PRO A 391 13.39 -15.14 2.67
C PRO A 391 13.37 -16.34 1.72
N VAL A 392 13.84 -16.12 0.51
CA VAL A 392 14.11 -17.19 -0.46
C VAL A 392 15.59 -17.17 -0.84
N ARG A 393 16.10 -18.31 -1.34
CA ARG A 393 17.48 -18.44 -1.81
C ARG A 393 18.48 -18.07 -0.69
N ASP A 394 19.34 -17.09 -0.91
CA ASP A 394 20.36 -16.58 0.00
C ASP A 394 19.95 -15.27 0.70
N GLU A 395 18.68 -14.88 0.63
CA GLU A 395 18.16 -13.70 1.32
C GLU A 395 18.32 -13.83 2.85
N VAL A 396 18.91 -12.81 3.48
CA VAL A 396 18.88 -12.66 4.95
C VAL A 396 17.44 -12.51 5.45
N VAL A 397 16.65 -11.75 4.69
CA VAL A 397 15.23 -11.48 4.91
C VAL A 397 14.61 -11.13 3.56
N GLY A 398 13.36 -11.52 3.30
CA GLY A 398 12.62 -11.05 2.13
C GLY A 398 12.25 -9.56 2.24
N PRO A 399 11.47 -9.02 1.29
CA PRO A 399 10.98 -7.64 1.39
C PRO A 399 10.43 -7.30 2.77
N ALA A 400 10.94 -6.22 3.36
CA ALA A 400 10.81 -5.93 4.80
C ALA A 400 10.36 -4.49 5.04
N GLY A 401 9.35 -4.04 4.30
CA GLY A 401 8.82 -2.68 4.44
C GLY A 401 8.03 -2.44 5.73
N PRO A 402 7.80 -1.17 6.09
CA PRO A 402 7.21 -0.78 7.36
C PRO A 402 5.71 -1.08 7.43
N THR A 403 5.23 -1.24 8.65
CA THR A 403 3.82 -1.38 9.01
C THR A 403 3.27 -0.11 9.65
N THR A 404 1.96 0.16 9.50
CA THR A 404 1.28 1.34 10.05
C THR A 404 1.49 1.46 11.56
N ALA A 405 2.14 2.53 12.00
CA ALA A 405 2.56 2.72 13.37
C ALA A 405 1.42 3.01 14.35
N THR A 406 0.35 3.67 13.89
CA THR A 406 -0.83 4.03 14.70
C THR A 406 -1.46 2.83 15.41
N ARG A 407 -1.31 1.60 14.86
CA ARG A 407 -1.83 0.38 15.49
C ARG A 407 -1.15 0.02 16.81
N MET A 408 0.06 0.52 17.03
CA MET A 408 0.86 0.32 18.24
C MET A 408 0.67 1.45 19.26
N ASP A 409 -0.08 2.51 18.93
CA ASP A 409 -0.25 3.70 19.80
C ASP A 409 -0.79 3.34 21.19
N LYS A 410 -1.77 2.43 21.24
CA LYS A 410 -2.37 1.98 22.51
C LYS A 410 -1.39 1.29 23.47
N PHE A 411 -0.24 0.84 22.98
CA PHE A 411 0.80 0.20 23.78
C PHE A 411 1.96 1.15 24.11
N THR A 412 2.06 2.27 23.40
CA THR A 412 3.29 3.07 23.33
C THR A 412 3.69 3.65 24.67
N GLU A 413 2.76 4.29 25.39
CA GLU A 413 3.07 4.87 26.71
C GLU A 413 3.64 3.83 27.68
N GLN A 414 3.00 2.67 27.80
CA GLN A 414 3.44 1.62 28.73
C GLN A 414 4.79 1.02 28.32
N VAL A 415 4.98 0.74 27.04
CA VAL A 415 6.24 0.18 26.52
C VAL A 415 7.38 1.17 26.74
N LEU A 416 7.20 2.45 26.43
CA LEU A 416 8.23 3.47 26.67
C LEU A 416 8.56 3.59 28.17
N ALA A 417 7.53 3.73 29.00
CA ALA A 417 7.69 3.96 30.44
C ALA A 417 8.39 2.80 31.17
N GLN A 418 8.09 1.55 30.81
CA GLN A 418 8.58 0.39 31.56
C GLN A 418 9.83 -0.26 30.96
N THR A 419 10.14 0.01 29.69
CA THR A 419 11.26 -0.66 29.00
C THR A 419 12.42 0.26 28.66
N GLY A 420 12.22 1.58 28.67
CA GLY A 420 13.26 2.55 28.31
C GLY A 420 13.64 2.53 26.82
N LEU A 421 12.74 2.03 25.97
CA LEU A 421 12.88 2.04 24.51
C LEU A 421 13.14 3.48 24.01
N LEU A 422 14.18 3.65 23.19
CA LEU A 422 14.63 4.98 22.76
C LEU A 422 13.94 5.45 21.48
N GLY A 423 13.61 4.53 20.56
CA GLY A 423 12.94 4.92 19.33
C GLY A 423 12.16 3.81 18.66
N MET A 424 11.29 4.23 17.75
CA MET A 424 10.39 3.35 17.00
C MET A 424 10.50 3.67 15.51
N VAL A 425 10.45 2.65 14.67
CA VAL A 425 10.46 2.78 13.21
C VAL A 425 9.16 2.17 12.65
N GLY A 426 8.46 2.88 11.77
CA GLY A 426 7.22 2.39 11.16
C GLY A 426 6.86 3.15 9.89
N LYS A 427 5.57 3.23 9.58
CA LYS A 427 5.03 4.15 8.56
C LYS A 427 3.79 4.87 9.05
N ALA A 428 3.48 5.99 8.38
CA ALA A 428 2.35 6.87 8.64
C ALA A 428 2.44 7.63 9.97
N GLU A 429 1.45 8.48 10.21
CA GLU A 429 1.32 9.32 11.39
C GLU A 429 1.13 8.54 12.69
N ARG A 430 1.52 9.16 13.80
CA ARG A 430 1.18 8.72 15.16
C ARG A 430 -0.03 9.52 15.66
N GLY A 431 -0.89 8.88 16.44
CA GLY A 431 -2.01 9.54 17.12
C GLY A 431 -1.54 10.43 18.29
N PRO A 432 -2.43 11.31 18.80
CA PRO A 432 -2.08 12.26 19.86
C PRO A 432 -1.46 11.61 21.10
N ALA A 433 -2.06 10.54 21.61
CA ALA A 433 -1.57 9.83 22.79
C ALA A 433 -0.14 9.26 22.61
N ALA A 434 0.20 8.80 21.42
CA ALA A 434 1.54 8.32 21.13
C ALA A 434 2.56 9.46 21.01
N ILE A 435 2.15 10.60 20.43
CA ILE A 435 3.00 11.81 20.36
C ILE A 435 3.30 12.33 21.78
N GLU A 436 2.29 12.39 22.64
CA GLU A 436 2.46 12.78 24.05
C GLU A 436 3.40 11.83 24.79
N ALA A 437 3.26 10.51 24.58
CA ALA A 437 4.16 9.51 25.15
C ALA A 437 5.61 9.69 24.64
N ILE A 438 5.81 9.90 23.33
CA ILE A 438 7.12 10.18 22.74
C ILE A 438 7.77 11.40 23.39
N GLN A 439 7.01 12.50 23.53
CA GLN A 439 7.48 13.73 24.15
C GLN A 439 7.83 13.55 25.64
N LYS A 440 6.99 12.82 26.37
CA LYS A 440 7.15 12.54 27.81
C LYS A 440 8.42 11.75 28.08
N HIS A 441 8.69 10.72 27.28
CA HIS A 441 9.83 9.81 27.48
C HIS A 441 11.09 10.22 26.71
N LYS A 442 11.04 11.34 25.97
CA LYS A 442 12.14 11.84 25.13
C LYS A 442 12.62 10.80 24.10
N SER A 443 11.68 9.99 23.62
CA SER A 443 11.91 9.01 22.55
C SER A 443 11.73 9.67 21.18
N VAL A 444 11.84 8.88 20.11
CA VAL A 444 11.59 9.35 18.74
C VAL A 444 10.80 8.34 17.93
N TYR A 445 10.02 8.84 16.96
CA TYR A 445 9.43 8.00 15.93
C TYR A 445 10.00 8.35 14.56
N LEU A 446 10.54 7.34 13.91
CA LEU A 446 11.13 7.38 12.58
C LEU A 446 10.20 6.65 11.60
N MET A 447 10.15 7.13 10.37
CA MET A 447 9.38 6.55 9.29
C MET A 447 10.33 5.96 8.24
N ALA A 448 10.15 4.68 7.91
CA ALA A 448 10.65 4.15 6.65
C ALA A 448 9.61 4.37 5.54
N VAL A 449 10.05 4.47 4.28
CA VAL A 449 9.14 4.71 3.16
C VAL A 449 8.27 3.48 2.89
N GLY A 450 6.96 3.65 3.00
CA GLY A 450 5.99 2.62 2.64
C GLY A 450 5.90 2.46 1.12
N GLY A 451 6.03 1.22 0.64
CA GLY A 451 6.12 0.90 -0.79
C GLY A 451 7.56 0.67 -1.29
N ALA A 452 8.56 0.80 -0.42
CA ALA A 452 9.98 0.56 -0.73
C ALA A 452 10.55 -0.70 -0.04
N ALA A 453 9.76 -1.78 0.05
CA ALA A 453 10.04 -2.91 0.94
C ALA A 453 11.31 -3.71 0.58
N TYR A 454 11.58 -3.88 -0.71
CA TYR A 454 12.74 -4.62 -1.20
C TYR A 454 14.03 -3.79 -1.07
N LEU A 455 13.99 -2.49 -1.36
CA LEU A 455 15.07 -1.55 -1.08
C LEU A 455 15.45 -1.57 0.40
N VAL A 456 14.47 -1.42 1.30
CA VAL A 456 14.71 -1.47 2.75
C VAL A 456 15.29 -2.81 3.19
N SER A 457 14.86 -3.94 2.60
CA SER A 457 15.43 -5.25 2.92
C SER A 457 16.92 -5.36 2.62
N LYS A 458 17.45 -4.62 1.63
CA LYS A 458 18.88 -4.64 1.31
C LYS A 458 19.75 -3.94 2.36
N ALA A 459 19.17 -3.11 3.21
CA ALA A 459 19.86 -2.55 4.36
C ALA A 459 20.03 -3.57 5.49
N ILE A 460 19.27 -4.67 5.50
CA ILE A 460 19.32 -5.70 6.55
C ILE A 460 20.38 -6.74 6.19
N LYS A 461 21.43 -6.84 7.01
CA LYS A 461 22.61 -7.68 6.78
C LYS A 461 22.63 -8.97 7.61
N ALA A 462 21.89 -9.00 8.72
CA ALA A 462 21.64 -10.20 9.51
C ALA A 462 20.28 -10.13 10.19
N SER A 463 19.67 -11.28 10.46
CA SER A 463 18.39 -11.42 11.17
C SER A 463 18.43 -12.64 12.09
N CYS A 464 18.07 -12.47 13.36
CA CYS A 464 17.94 -13.58 14.29
C CYS A 464 16.68 -13.41 15.16
N VAL A 465 15.98 -14.50 15.46
CA VAL A 465 14.85 -14.47 16.39
C VAL A 465 15.39 -14.38 17.82
N VAL A 466 14.95 -13.37 18.56
CA VAL A 466 15.33 -13.13 19.96
C VAL A 466 14.15 -13.24 20.93
N GLY A 467 12.91 -13.33 20.42
CA GLY A 467 11.74 -13.55 21.26
C GLY A 467 10.49 -13.94 20.47
N PHE A 468 9.60 -14.70 21.11
CA PHE A 468 8.27 -15.07 20.59
C PHE A 468 8.30 -15.77 19.22
N ALA A 469 9.20 -16.74 19.04
CA ALA A 469 9.36 -17.49 17.78
C ALA A 469 8.03 -18.09 17.25
N ASP A 470 7.11 -18.44 18.14
CA ASP A 470 5.77 -18.96 17.83
C ASP A 470 4.88 -17.96 17.06
N LEU A 471 5.20 -16.66 17.09
CA LEU A 471 4.47 -15.62 16.35
C LEU A 471 4.90 -15.50 14.87
N GLY A 472 5.88 -16.29 14.41
CA GLY A 472 6.32 -16.31 13.02
C GLY A 472 6.79 -14.94 12.53
N MET A 473 6.12 -14.36 11.52
CA MET A 473 6.46 -13.04 10.98
C MET A 473 6.27 -11.89 12.00
N GLU A 474 5.51 -12.10 13.08
CA GLU A 474 5.27 -11.11 14.13
C GLU A 474 6.18 -11.32 15.37
N ALA A 475 7.14 -12.26 15.30
CA ALA A 475 8.12 -12.49 16.36
C ALA A 475 9.06 -11.27 16.54
N ILE A 476 9.81 -11.27 17.64
CA ILE A 476 10.87 -10.29 17.86
C ILE A 476 12.14 -10.83 17.22
N TYR A 477 12.57 -10.18 16.15
CA TYR A 477 13.86 -10.38 15.52
C TYR A 477 14.81 -9.26 15.96
N GLU A 478 16.10 -9.55 15.97
CA GLU A 478 17.15 -8.54 16.00
C GLU A 478 17.81 -8.49 14.61
N PHE A 479 17.60 -7.37 13.93
CA PHE A 479 18.23 -7.08 12.65
C PHE A 479 19.56 -6.39 12.88
N THR A 480 20.55 -6.70 12.04
CA THR A 480 21.74 -5.85 11.86
C THR A 480 21.53 -5.05 10.59
N VAL A 481 21.42 -3.73 10.70
CA VAL A 481 21.16 -2.83 9.58
C VAL A 481 22.39 -2.01 9.20
N GLN A 482 22.50 -1.66 7.94
CA GLN A 482 23.54 -0.79 7.39
C GLN A 482 22.91 0.22 6.43
N ASP A 483 23.15 1.50 6.68
CA ASP A 483 22.61 2.64 5.95
C ASP A 483 21.09 2.52 5.66
N MET A 484 20.31 2.05 6.63
CA MET A 484 18.85 1.94 6.47
C MET A 484 18.20 3.33 6.47
N PRO A 485 17.53 3.74 5.38
CA PRO A 485 16.99 5.08 5.27
C PRO A 485 15.68 5.23 6.03
N VAL A 486 15.62 6.26 6.88
CA VAL A 486 14.41 6.64 7.63
C VAL A 486 14.32 8.15 7.76
N THR A 487 13.10 8.67 7.92
CA THR A 487 12.83 10.09 8.15
C THR A 487 12.32 10.30 9.58
N VAL A 488 12.78 11.34 10.26
CA VAL A 488 12.23 11.71 11.59
C VAL A 488 10.78 12.17 11.42
N ALA A 489 9.84 11.38 11.91
CA ALA A 489 8.42 11.63 11.75
C ALA A 489 7.79 12.32 12.96
N VAL A 490 8.20 11.94 14.18
CA VAL A 490 7.90 12.67 15.42
C VAL A 490 9.19 12.79 16.22
N ASP A 491 9.60 14.01 16.54
CA ASP A 491 10.80 14.25 17.34
C ASP A 491 10.56 14.07 18.86
N SER A 492 11.63 14.18 19.65
CA SER A 492 11.56 14.06 21.12
C SER A 492 10.83 15.20 21.84
N ALA A 493 10.51 16.28 21.12
CA ALA A 493 9.69 17.38 21.61
C ALA A 493 8.20 17.18 21.29
N GLY A 494 7.84 16.14 20.52
CA GLY A 494 6.47 15.85 20.11
C GLY A 494 6.04 16.55 18.82
N GLU A 495 6.96 17.19 18.10
CA GLU A 495 6.66 17.83 16.82
C GLU A 495 6.56 16.78 15.70
N SER A 496 5.53 16.88 14.86
CA SER A 496 5.20 15.83 13.89
C SER A 496 5.19 16.36 12.46
N VAL A 497 6.02 15.76 11.60
CA VAL A 497 6.10 16.13 10.17
C VAL A 497 4.76 15.92 9.45
N HIS A 498 3.95 14.95 9.90
CA HIS A 498 2.63 14.69 9.32
C HIS A 498 1.59 15.76 9.70
N LYS A 499 1.91 16.65 10.65
CA LYS A 499 1.10 17.83 10.98
C LYS A 499 1.68 19.08 10.35
N THR A 500 2.99 19.29 10.44
CA THR A 500 3.66 20.51 9.95
C THR A 500 3.82 20.52 8.45
N GLY A 501 4.27 19.41 7.85
CA GLY A 501 4.52 19.28 6.42
C GLY A 501 3.28 19.62 5.58
N PRO A 502 2.13 18.93 5.76
CA PRO A 502 0.92 19.24 5.01
C PRO A 502 0.47 20.70 5.15
N LYS A 503 0.51 21.28 6.36
CA LYS A 503 0.12 22.68 6.60
C LYS A 503 1.03 23.66 5.86
N GLU A 504 2.34 23.43 5.92
CA GLU A 504 3.33 24.24 5.23
C GLU A 504 3.13 24.19 3.71
N TRP A 505 2.95 22.99 3.15
CA TRP A 505 2.79 22.81 1.71
C TRP A 505 1.44 23.29 1.20
N GLN A 506 0.37 23.14 1.97
CA GLN A 506 -0.92 23.75 1.66
C GLN A 506 -0.78 25.27 1.53
N ALA A 507 -0.04 25.92 2.45
CA ALA A 507 0.24 27.35 2.40
C ALA A 507 1.05 27.73 1.15
N ARG A 508 2.12 26.96 0.85
CA ARG A 508 3.00 27.20 -0.31
C ARG A 508 2.29 27.04 -1.65
N ILE A 509 1.42 26.03 -1.77
CA ILE A 509 0.64 25.79 -3.00
C ILE A 509 -0.41 26.91 -3.19
N GLY A 510 -1.00 27.42 -2.10
CA GLY A 510 -1.81 28.63 -2.11
C GLY A 510 -3.18 28.53 -2.80
N LYS A 511 -3.60 27.33 -3.23
CA LYS A 511 -4.91 27.09 -3.89
C LYS A 511 -6.06 26.87 -2.91
N ILE A 512 -5.78 26.41 -1.68
CA ILE A 512 -6.76 26.18 -0.62
C ILE A 512 -6.27 26.92 0.63
N PRO A 513 -7.11 27.77 1.29
CA PRO A 513 -6.72 28.45 2.52
C PRO A 513 -6.31 27.46 3.62
N VAL A 514 -5.25 27.78 4.35
CA VAL A 514 -4.88 27.04 5.56
C VAL A 514 -5.86 27.40 6.66
N VAL A 515 -6.58 26.42 7.18
CA VAL A 515 -7.43 26.61 8.36
C VAL A 515 -6.52 26.64 9.59
N VAL A 516 -6.44 27.81 10.23
CA VAL A 516 -5.79 27.95 11.53
C VAL A 516 -6.82 27.51 12.58
N GLU A 517 -6.64 26.32 13.15
CA GLU A 517 -7.38 25.87 14.33
C GLU A 517 -6.93 26.62 15.59
#